data_AF-A0AAN8PQF9-F1
#
_entry.id   AF-A0AAN8PQF9-F1
#
_cell.length_a   1.000
_cell.length_b   1.000
_cell.length_c   1.000
_cell.angle_alpha   90.00
_cell.angle_beta   90.00
_cell.angle_gamma   90.00
#
_symmetry.space_group_name_H-M   'P 1'
#
loop_
_entity.id
_entity.type
_entity.pdbx_description
1 polymer ?
#
loop_
_entity_poly.entity_id
_entity_poly.type
_entity_poly.pdbx_seq_one_letter_code
_entity_poly.pdbx_strand_id
1 'polypeptide(L)'
;MMQRANFFSGLMDGSQARKTGSEKELVYGKIAVNGCPTELLLKCQDMCEIGGEDAQSVKSAYDKTFVDVCKMPEDRYAKLMVSICTDGASVNMGVYKGACTQLKADHDRNWLFIIHCSNHRLELAIKDAFMADAAFRDIDDIMMQMYYHFRNSEKAKRILFKLLLLLE
;
A
#
# COMPACT_ATOMS: atom_id res chain seq x y z
N MET A 1 -6.34 9.34 -21.21
CA MET A 1 -6.28 7.89 -21.55
C MET A 1 -7.30 7.09 -20.77
N MET A 2 -7.28 7.15 -19.43
CA MET A 2 -8.25 6.46 -18.55
C MET A 2 -9.72 6.70 -18.90
N GLN A 3 -10.14 7.94 -19.20
CA GLN A 3 -11.54 8.29 -19.52
C GLN A 3 -12.12 7.52 -20.71
N ARG A 4 -11.27 7.06 -21.63
CA ARG A 4 -11.69 6.35 -22.85
C ARG A 4 -11.69 4.84 -22.66
N ALA A 5 -11.25 4.34 -21.50
CA ALA A 5 -11.22 2.90 -21.24
C ALA A 5 -12.64 2.33 -21.12
N ASN A 6 -12.82 1.13 -21.67
CA ASN A 6 -14.09 0.40 -21.58
C ASN A 6 -14.25 -0.24 -20.20
N PHE A 7 -13.15 -0.61 -19.56
CA PHE A 7 -13.05 -1.13 -18.21
C PHE A 7 -11.64 -0.86 -17.70
N PHE A 8 -11.49 -0.81 -16.38
CA PHE A 8 -10.19 -0.59 -15.76
C PHE A 8 -10.11 -1.23 -14.38
N SER A 9 -8.89 -1.43 -13.92
CA SER A 9 -8.59 -1.86 -12.56
C SER A 9 -7.85 -0.76 -11.81
N GLY A 10 -8.19 -0.57 -10.54
CA GLY A 10 -7.41 0.27 -9.63
C GLY A 10 -6.29 -0.55 -8.96
N LEU A 11 -5.17 0.10 -8.66
CA LEU A 11 -4.18 -0.42 -7.73
C LEU A 11 -3.75 0.71 -6.79
N MET A 12 -3.57 0.38 -5.53
CA MET A 12 -3.15 1.32 -4.50
C MET A 12 -2.02 0.75 -3.67
N ASP A 13 -1.11 1.64 -3.30
CA ASP A 13 0.07 1.35 -2.51
C ASP A 13 0.33 2.52 -1.56
N GLY A 14 0.16 2.24 -0.27
CA GLY A 14 0.35 3.19 0.82
C GLY A 14 1.76 3.06 1.40
N SER A 15 2.43 4.17 1.63
CA SER A 15 3.73 4.18 2.29
C SER A 15 4.02 5.50 3.00
N GLN A 16 4.55 5.40 4.22
CA GLN A 16 5.06 6.56 4.94
C GLN A 16 6.41 7.00 4.39
N ALA A 17 6.48 8.23 3.88
CA ALA A 17 7.76 8.80 3.51
C ALA A 17 8.54 9.23 4.77
N ARG A 18 9.62 8.51 5.11
CA ARG A 18 10.45 8.75 6.31
C ARG A 18 10.91 10.21 6.50
N LYS A 19 11.09 10.98 5.42
CA LYS A 19 11.55 12.38 5.48
C LYS A 19 10.44 13.37 5.84
N THR A 20 9.22 13.14 5.38
CA THR A 20 8.08 14.06 5.61
C THR A 20 7.22 13.61 6.77
N GLY A 21 7.26 12.32 7.13
CA GLY A 21 6.39 11.73 8.15
C GLY A 21 4.93 11.60 7.72
N SER A 22 4.59 12.08 6.52
CA SER A 22 3.24 11.97 5.96
C SER A 22 3.07 10.66 5.19
N GLU A 23 1.93 10.01 5.41
CA GLU A 23 1.49 8.90 4.59
C GLU A 23 1.16 9.38 3.18
N LYS A 24 1.64 8.60 2.22
CA LYS A 24 1.40 8.82 0.79
C LYS A 24 0.69 7.62 0.22
N GLU A 25 -0.29 7.90 -0.61
CA GLU A 25 -1.05 6.86 -1.30
C GLU A 25 -0.86 6.99 -2.81
N LEU A 26 -0.21 6.00 -3.40
CA LEU A 26 -0.03 5.92 -4.85
C LEU A 26 -1.26 5.27 -5.46
N VAL A 27 -1.89 5.95 -6.42
CA VAL A 27 -3.04 5.44 -7.14
C VAL A 27 -2.66 5.16 -8.59
N TYR A 28 -2.86 3.92 -9.00
CA TYR A 28 -2.62 3.43 -10.34
C TYR A 28 -3.92 3.02 -11.01
N GLY A 29 -3.94 3.17 -12.34
CA GLY A 29 -4.99 2.64 -13.21
C GLY A 29 -4.40 1.65 -14.19
N LYS A 30 -5.01 0.47 -14.30
CA LYS A 30 -4.68 -0.53 -15.33
C LYS A 30 -5.78 -0.57 -16.37
N ILE A 31 -5.39 -0.44 -17.63
CA ILE A 31 -6.29 -0.46 -18.79
C ILE A 31 -5.70 -1.33 -19.90
N ALA A 32 -6.53 -1.78 -20.82
CA ALA A 32 -6.06 -2.41 -22.05
C ALA A 32 -5.97 -1.37 -23.18
N VAL A 33 -4.82 -1.33 -23.87
CA VAL A 33 -4.55 -0.42 -24.98
C VAL A 33 -4.07 -1.27 -26.14
N ASN A 34 -4.87 -1.35 -27.21
CA ASN A 34 -4.60 -2.22 -28.35
C ASN A 34 -4.31 -3.69 -27.96
N GLY A 35 -5.06 -4.20 -26.98
CA GLY A 35 -4.90 -5.56 -26.46
C GLY A 35 -3.77 -5.74 -25.43
N CYS A 36 -2.95 -4.72 -25.18
CA CYS A 36 -1.86 -4.78 -24.22
C CYS A 36 -2.26 -4.17 -22.86
N PRO A 37 -2.04 -4.87 -21.73
CA PRO A 37 -2.18 -4.27 -20.41
C PRO A 37 -1.22 -3.10 -20.24
N THR A 38 -1.74 -1.95 -19.85
CA THR A 38 -1.00 -0.71 -19.61
C THR A 38 -1.34 -0.22 -18.21
N GLU A 39 -0.32 -0.06 -17.38
CA GLU A 39 -0.42 0.54 -16.05
C GLU A 39 -0.03 2.01 -16.11
N LEU A 40 -0.81 2.85 -15.45
CA LEU A 40 -0.61 4.29 -15.39
C LEU A 40 -0.56 4.69 -13.92
N LEU A 41 0.52 5.36 -13.51
CA LEU A 41 0.52 6.12 -12.26
C LEU A 41 -0.38 7.34 -12.45
N LEU A 42 -1.50 7.39 -11.73
CA LEU A 42 -2.50 8.45 -11.87
C LEU A 42 -2.22 9.59 -10.90
N LYS A 43 -1.87 9.27 -9.66
CA LYS A 43 -1.60 10.26 -8.62
C LYS A 43 -0.76 9.66 -7.49
N CYS A 44 0.12 10.48 -6.92
CA CYS A 44 0.65 10.28 -5.57
C CYS A 44 -0.08 11.28 -4.67
N GLN A 45 -0.84 10.79 -3.71
CA GLN A 45 -1.68 11.60 -2.83
C GLN A 45 -1.02 11.80 -1.48
N ASP A 46 -1.13 13.01 -0.96
CA ASP A 46 -0.81 13.31 0.42
C ASP A 46 -2.02 13.02 1.29
N MET A 47 -1.96 11.99 2.13
CA MET A 47 -3.12 11.57 2.91
C MET A 47 -3.50 12.61 3.97
N CYS A 48 -2.56 13.45 4.41
CA CYS A 48 -2.83 14.59 5.27
C CYS A 48 -3.76 15.63 4.60
N GLU A 49 -3.75 15.75 3.28
CA GLU A 49 -4.62 16.68 2.54
C GLU A 49 -6.02 16.12 2.29
N ILE A 50 -6.24 14.82 2.54
CA ILE A 50 -7.50 14.13 2.26
C ILE A 50 -8.30 13.89 3.55
N GLY A 51 -7.64 13.60 4.65
CA GLY A 51 -8.29 13.33 5.93
C GLY A 51 -7.52 12.41 6.87
N GLY A 52 -6.39 11.85 6.42
CA GLY A 52 -5.56 10.93 7.17
C GLY A 52 -5.58 9.51 6.59
N GLU A 53 -5.38 8.53 7.45
CA GLU A 53 -5.04 7.14 7.08
C GLU A 53 -6.16 6.16 7.40
N ASP A 54 -7.38 6.65 7.61
CA ASP A 54 -8.53 5.80 7.83
C ASP A 54 -9.18 5.34 6.50
N ALA A 55 -10.05 4.35 6.59
CA ALA A 55 -10.66 3.72 5.42
C ALA A 55 -11.51 4.68 4.59
N GLN A 56 -12.16 5.66 5.22
CA GLN A 56 -12.96 6.67 4.51
C GLN A 56 -12.04 7.63 3.76
N SER A 57 -10.94 8.06 4.38
CA SER A 57 -9.93 8.92 3.75
C SER A 57 -9.25 8.22 2.56
N VAL A 58 -8.89 6.94 2.70
CA VAL A 58 -8.37 6.11 1.60
C VAL A 58 -9.40 5.94 0.48
N LYS A 59 -10.67 5.69 0.83
CA LYS A 59 -11.76 5.66 -0.16
C LYS A 59 -11.86 6.98 -0.94
N SER A 60 -11.91 8.10 -0.22
CA SER A 60 -11.96 9.44 -0.81
C SER A 60 -10.75 9.73 -1.70
N ALA A 61 -9.59 9.18 -1.37
CA ALA A 61 -8.40 9.25 -2.21
C ALA A 61 -8.63 8.55 -3.57
N TYR A 62 -9.25 7.36 -3.61
CA TYR A 62 -9.63 6.75 -4.89
C TYR A 62 -10.58 7.64 -5.69
N ASP A 63 -11.68 8.03 -5.05
CA ASP A 63 -12.76 8.76 -5.71
C ASP A 63 -12.23 10.07 -6.31
N LYS A 64 -11.45 10.85 -5.53
CA LYS A 64 -10.79 12.07 -5.98
C LYS A 64 -9.83 11.83 -7.15
N THR A 65 -9.06 10.75 -7.14
CA THR A 65 -8.14 10.48 -8.26
C THR A 65 -8.88 10.15 -9.55
N PHE A 66 -9.90 9.30 -9.50
CA PHE A 66 -10.61 8.92 -10.73
C PHE A 66 -11.59 10.00 -11.21
N VAL A 67 -12.34 10.62 -10.30
CA VAL A 67 -13.34 11.63 -10.62
C VAL A 67 -12.68 12.99 -10.88
N ASP A 68 -11.84 13.48 -9.96
CA ASP A 68 -11.33 14.85 -10.08
C ASP A 68 -10.04 14.95 -10.89
N VAL A 69 -9.08 14.04 -10.69
CA VAL A 69 -7.79 14.10 -11.40
C VAL A 69 -7.93 13.53 -12.81
N CYS A 70 -8.52 12.35 -12.94
CA CYS A 70 -8.72 11.72 -14.24
C CYS A 70 -9.95 12.26 -14.98
N LYS A 71 -10.77 13.12 -14.36
CA LYS A 71 -12.01 13.68 -14.94
C LYS A 71 -12.93 12.58 -15.51
N MET A 72 -13.01 11.44 -14.81
CA MET A 72 -13.91 10.36 -15.18
C MET A 72 -15.30 10.68 -14.63
N PRO A 73 -16.37 10.64 -15.46
CA PRO A 73 -17.73 10.75 -14.96
C PRO A 73 -17.99 9.72 -13.86
N GLU A 74 -18.65 10.11 -12.76
CA GLU A 74 -18.87 9.25 -11.60
C GLU A 74 -19.60 7.95 -11.95
N ASP A 75 -20.56 8.02 -12.87
CA ASP A 75 -21.31 6.85 -13.34
C ASP A 75 -20.40 5.85 -14.07
N ARG A 76 -19.46 6.35 -14.87
CA ARG A 76 -18.45 5.52 -15.55
C ARG A 76 -17.44 4.97 -14.56
N TYR A 77 -16.96 5.78 -13.62
CA TYR A 77 -16.06 5.33 -12.56
C TYR A 77 -16.68 4.16 -11.78
N ALA A 78 -17.95 4.30 -11.38
CA ALA A 78 -18.66 3.27 -10.64
C ALA A 78 -18.87 2.00 -11.47
N LYS A 79 -19.31 2.11 -12.72
CA LYS A 79 -19.67 0.96 -13.58
C LYS A 79 -18.48 0.24 -14.19
N LEU A 80 -17.41 0.95 -14.53
CA LEU A 80 -16.33 0.42 -15.36
C LEU A 80 -15.10 -0.04 -14.55
N MET A 81 -15.04 0.28 -13.26
CA MET A 81 -14.04 -0.31 -12.37
C MET A 81 -14.40 -1.78 -12.12
N VAL A 82 -13.58 -2.69 -12.65
CA VAL A 82 -13.83 -4.14 -12.52
C VAL A 82 -13.10 -4.76 -11.35
N SER A 83 -11.95 -4.20 -10.97
CA SER A 83 -11.20 -4.69 -9.82
C SER A 83 -10.38 -3.60 -9.15
N ILE A 84 -10.00 -3.86 -7.90
CA ILE A 84 -9.08 -3.03 -7.13
C ILE A 84 -8.07 -3.92 -6.42
N CYS A 85 -6.79 -3.54 -6.41
CA CYS A 85 -5.72 -4.26 -5.74
C CYS A 85 -5.06 -3.40 -4.68
N THR A 86 -5.00 -3.90 -3.45
CA THR A 86 -4.41 -3.22 -2.28
C THR A 86 -3.62 -4.21 -1.43
N ASP A 87 -2.86 -3.71 -0.45
CA ASP A 87 -2.36 -4.56 0.61
C ASP A 87 -3.49 -5.18 1.47
N GLY A 88 -3.08 -5.98 2.45
CA GLY A 88 -3.97 -6.70 3.36
C GLY A 88 -4.37 -5.93 4.60
N ALA A 89 -4.00 -4.66 4.74
CA ALA A 89 -4.26 -3.90 5.94
C ALA A 89 -5.77 -3.77 6.19
N SER A 90 -6.17 -3.72 7.45
CA SER A 90 -7.58 -3.65 7.85
C SER A 90 -8.27 -2.39 7.32
N VAL A 91 -7.51 -1.30 7.16
CA VAL A 91 -7.97 -0.04 6.54
C VAL A 91 -8.45 -0.26 5.10
N ASN A 92 -7.79 -1.14 4.34
CA ASN A 92 -8.10 -1.42 2.95
C ASN A 92 -9.14 -2.54 2.81
N MET A 93 -8.90 -3.66 3.50
CA MET A 93 -9.57 -4.95 3.28
C MET A 93 -10.56 -5.36 4.38
N GLY A 94 -10.79 -4.50 5.39
CA GLY A 94 -11.67 -4.80 6.51
C GLY A 94 -13.10 -5.15 6.08
N VAL A 95 -13.62 -6.26 6.58
CA VAL A 95 -14.91 -6.88 6.15
C VAL A 95 -16.11 -5.94 6.25
N TYR A 96 -16.13 -5.04 7.23
CA TYR A 96 -17.28 -4.14 7.49
C TYR A 96 -17.00 -2.67 7.18
N LYS A 97 -15.74 -2.24 7.34
CA LYS A 97 -15.37 -0.82 7.33
C LYS A 97 -14.14 -0.51 6.49
N GLY A 98 -13.54 -1.49 5.80
CA GLY A 98 -12.38 -1.24 4.93
C GLY A 98 -12.75 -0.39 3.71
N ALA A 99 -11.78 0.33 3.16
CA ALA A 99 -11.96 1.23 2.02
C ALA A 99 -12.56 0.50 0.82
N CYS A 100 -12.08 -0.72 0.52
CA CYS A 100 -12.61 -1.52 -0.59
C CYS A 100 -14.04 -2.02 -0.32
N THR A 101 -14.36 -2.33 0.94
CA THR A 101 -15.72 -2.71 1.35
C THR A 101 -16.70 -1.55 1.16
N GLN A 102 -16.30 -0.35 1.61
CA GLN A 102 -17.09 0.87 1.42
C GLN A 102 -17.24 1.19 -0.08
N LEU A 103 -16.15 1.09 -0.86
CA LEU A 103 -16.18 1.31 -2.31
C LEU A 103 -17.12 0.34 -3.04
N LYS A 104 -17.22 -0.90 -2.56
CA LYS A 104 -18.13 -1.91 -3.11
C LYS A 104 -19.59 -1.61 -2.76
N ALA A 105 -19.86 -1.18 -1.53
CA ALA A 105 -21.19 -0.78 -1.07
C ALA A 105 -21.69 0.47 -1.82
N ASP A 106 -20.79 1.42 -2.09
CA ASP A 106 -21.09 2.62 -2.85
C ASP A 106 -21.49 2.31 -4.29
N HIS A 107 -22.68 2.77 -4.68
CA HIS A 107 -23.30 2.49 -5.98
C HIS A 107 -23.56 1.00 -6.27
N ASP A 108 -23.64 0.16 -5.23
CA ASP A 108 -23.99 -1.26 -5.33
C ASP A 108 -23.10 -2.03 -6.34
N ARG A 109 -21.78 -1.83 -6.26
CA ARG A 109 -20.79 -2.39 -7.19
C ARG A 109 -20.52 -3.87 -6.91
N ASN A 110 -21.55 -4.72 -6.96
CA ASN A 110 -21.44 -6.14 -6.62
C ASN A 110 -20.42 -6.90 -7.50
N TRP A 111 -20.15 -6.40 -8.71
CA TRP A 111 -19.15 -6.92 -9.64
C TRP A 111 -17.70 -6.56 -9.31
N LEU A 112 -17.46 -5.57 -8.43
CA LEU A 112 -16.11 -5.13 -8.10
C LEU A 112 -15.35 -6.26 -7.40
N PHE A 113 -14.26 -6.67 -8.04
CA PHE A 113 -13.38 -7.71 -7.51
C PHE A 113 -12.23 -7.09 -6.69
N ILE A 114 -12.16 -7.44 -5.42
CA ILE A 114 -11.15 -6.93 -4.50
C ILE A 114 -10.01 -7.94 -4.44
N ILE A 115 -8.80 -7.49 -4.77
CA ILE A 115 -7.59 -8.31 -4.87
C ILE A 115 -6.64 -7.93 -3.73
N HIS A 116 -6.28 -8.91 -2.90
CA HIS A 116 -5.17 -8.75 -1.97
C HIS A 116 -3.85 -8.87 -2.75
N CYS A 117 -3.02 -7.85 -2.67
CA CYS A 117 -1.67 -7.80 -3.23
C CYS A 117 -0.90 -9.08 -2.95
N SER A 118 -0.45 -9.73 -4.04
CA SER A 118 0.27 -11.00 -3.95
C SER A 118 1.65 -10.84 -3.31
N ASN A 119 2.29 -9.68 -3.48
CA ASN A 119 3.60 -9.40 -2.87
C ASN A 119 3.49 -9.34 -1.35
N HIS A 120 2.51 -8.61 -0.83
CA HIS A 120 2.26 -8.55 0.62
C HIS A 120 1.84 -9.92 1.17
N ARG A 121 1.02 -10.70 0.44
CA ARG A 121 0.72 -12.08 0.85
C ARG A 121 1.95 -12.97 0.91
N LEU A 122 2.86 -12.84 -0.05
CA LEU A 122 4.11 -13.59 -0.06
C LEU A 122 5.02 -13.18 1.09
N GLU A 123 5.14 -11.87 1.35
CA GLU A 123 5.86 -11.33 2.51
C GLU A 123 5.33 -11.93 3.82
N LEU A 124 4.01 -11.89 4.03
CA LEU A 124 3.37 -12.45 5.21
C LEU A 124 3.61 -13.96 5.32
N ALA A 125 3.47 -14.71 4.22
CA ALA A 125 3.70 -16.15 4.23
C ALA A 125 5.15 -16.50 4.59
N ILE A 126 6.13 -15.75 4.07
CA ILE A 126 7.54 -15.91 4.40
C ILE A 126 7.77 -15.60 5.88
N LYS A 127 7.23 -14.47 6.36
CA LYS A 127 7.34 -14.06 7.76
C LYS A 127 6.74 -15.12 8.69
N ASP A 128 5.54 -15.60 8.40
CA ASP A 128 4.86 -16.62 9.22
C ASP A 128 5.64 -17.93 9.24
N ALA A 129 6.25 -18.33 8.11
CA ALA A 129 7.08 -19.53 8.04
C ALA A 129 8.33 -19.44 8.92
N PHE A 130 9.03 -18.29 8.92
CA PHE A 130 10.18 -18.09 9.80
C PHE A 130 9.77 -17.96 11.27
N MET A 131 8.72 -17.19 11.56
CA MET A 131 8.28 -16.93 12.93
C MET A 131 7.61 -18.14 13.61
N ALA A 132 7.27 -19.18 12.84
CA ALA A 132 6.83 -20.46 13.39
C ALA A 132 7.95 -21.21 14.14
N ASP A 133 9.21 -20.98 13.80
CA ASP A 133 10.37 -21.60 14.44
C ASP A 133 10.93 -20.71 15.57
N ALA A 134 11.22 -21.31 16.73
CA ALA A 134 11.75 -20.60 17.88
C ALA A 134 13.15 -20.01 17.61
N ALA A 135 14.03 -20.72 16.90
CA ALA A 135 15.39 -20.25 16.62
C ALA A 135 15.38 -18.99 15.73
N PHE A 136 14.49 -18.93 14.74
CA PHE A 136 14.34 -17.75 13.90
C PHE A 136 13.75 -16.55 14.65
N ARG A 137 12.83 -16.79 15.60
CA ARG A 137 12.36 -15.73 16.51
C ARG A 137 13.47 -15.19 17.39
N ASP A 138 14.29 -16.06 17.98
CA ASP A 138 15.43 -15.64 18.81
C ASP A 138 16.44 -14.83 18.00
N ILE A 139 16.70 -15.23 16.74
CA ILE A 139 17.57 -14.47 15.82
C ILE A 139 16.97 -13.10 15.51
N ASP A 140 15.67 -13.01 15.19
CA ASP A 140 14.99 -11.74 14.92
C ASP A 140 15.08 -10.80 16.14
N ASP A 141 14.84 -11.33 17.34
CA ASP A 141 14.95 -10.59 18.60
C ASP A 141 16.38 -10.09 18.85
N ILE A 142 17.40 -10.95 18.68
CA ILE A 142 18.81 -10.56 18.84
C ILE A 142 19.17 -9.46 17.83
N MET A 143 18.79 -9.63 16.57
CA MET A 143 19.06 -8.65 15.51
C MET A 143 18.39 -7.31 15.82
N MET A 144 17.15 -7.32 16.28
CA MET A 144 16.43 -6.12 16.71
C MET A 144 17.07 -5.45 17.93
N GLN A 145 17.47 -6.22 18.94
CA GLN A 145 18.15 -5.71 20.12
C GLN A 145 19.50 -5.08 19.76
N MET A 146 20.29 -5.75 18.91
CA MET A 146 21.56 -5.21 18.41
C MET A 146 21.32 -3.90 17.65
N TYR A 147 20.35 -3.87 16.74
CA TYR A 147 19.98 -2.66 16.02
C TYR A 147 19.65 -1.51 16.96
N TYR A 148 18.78 -1.73 17.96
CA TYR A 148 18.39 -0.69 18.91
C TYR A 148 19.57 -0.27 19.81
N HIS A 149 20.38 -1.22 20.26
CA HIS A 149 21.56 -0.96 21.07
C HIS A 149 22.50 -0.01 20.34
N PHE A 150 22.87 -0.33 19.10
CA PHE A 150 23.72 0.55 18.31
C PHE A 150 23.00 1.83 17.95
N ARG A 151 21.75 1.81 17.48
CA ARG A 151 21.02 3.03 17.09
C ARG A 151 20.95 4.06 18.21
N ASN A 152 20.70 3.63 19.44
CA ASN A 152 20.44 4.49 20.59
C ASN A 152 21.71 4.80 21.43
N SER A 153 22.79 4.01 21.30
CA SER A 153 24.04 4.22 22.03
C SER A 153 25.16 4.72 21.12
N GLU A 154 25.47 6.02 21.17
CA GLU A 154 26.62 6.57 20.45
C GLU A 154 27.95 5.94 20.91
N LYS A 155 28.07 5.57 22.18
CA LYS A 155 29.25 4.89 22.71
C LYS A 155 29.46 3.54 22.01
N ALA A 156 28.39 2.76 21.86
CA ALA A 156 28.44 1.47 21.17
C ALA A 156 28.77 1.63 19.68
N LYS A 157 28.18 2.63 18.99
CA LYS A 157 28.54 2.95 17.59
C LYS A 157 30.02 3.27 17.45
N ARG A 158 30.56 4.12 18.32
CA ARG A 158 31.98 4.51 18.30
C ARG A 158 32.91 3.30 18.47
N ILE A 159 32.56 2.37 19.34
CA ILE A 159 33.34 1.13 19.54
C ILE A 159 33.27 0.24 18.29
N LEU A 160 32.08 0.08 17.71
CA LEU A 160 31.90 -0.72 16.49
C LEU A 160 32.74 -0.18 15.32
N PHE A 161 32.73 1.13 15.09
CA PHE A 161 33.56 1.75 14.05
C PHE A 161 35.06 1.61 14.32
N LYS A 162 35.49 1.67 15.59
CA LYS A 162 36.89 1.42 15.96
C LYS A 162 37.32 -0.03 15.71
N LEU A 163 36.45 -1.00 15.97
CA LEU A 163 36.72 -2.42 15.70
C LEU A 163 36.81 -2.70 14.19
N LEU A 164 35.96 -2.07 13.38
CA LEU A 164 36.02 -2.16 11.92
C LEU A 164 37.37 -1.68 11.36
N LEU A 165 37.89 -0.56 11.88
CA LEU A 165 39.21 -0.02 11.50
C LEU A 165 40.40 -0.88 11.94
N LEU A 166 40.19 -1.86 12.83
CA LEU A 166 41.23 -2.80 13.28
C LEU A 166 41.21 -4.13 12.50
N LEU A 167 40.17 -4.36 11.70
CA LEU A 167 40.00 -5.56 10.89
C LEU A 167 40.38 -5.35 9.41
N GLU A 168 40.70 -4.11 9.03
CA GLU A 168 41.37 -3.72 7.77
C GLU A 168 42.89 -3.56 8.01
#